data_AF-Q1PLA8-F1
#
_entry.id   AF-Q1PLA8-F1
#
_cell.length_a   1.000
_cell.length_b   1.000
_cell.length_c   1.000
_cell.angle_alpha   90.00
_cell.angle_beta   90.00
_cell.angle_gamma   90.00
#
_symmetry.space_group_name_H-M   'P 1'
#
loop_
_entity.id
_entity.type
_entity.pdbx_description
1 polymer ?
#
loop_
_entity_poly.entity_id
_entity_poly.type
_entity_poly.pdbx_seq_one_letter_code
_entity_poly.pdbx_strand_id
1 'polypeptide(L)'
;EYLKECSSVYGLLSPFGWGEICYRDFEAIMCGNILVKPDMSHLVTWPNIYTDDCYLKLDWNFKNLDDINNLLLKKETILKSIEKTRTIYLKAIDECSERAKMLILDEI
;
A
#
# COMPACT_ATOMS: atom_id res chain seq x y z
N GLU A 1 7.80 -6.88 18.33
CA GLU A 1 8.24 -8.07 17.60
C GLU A 1 7.78 -8.03 16.15
N TYR A 2 6.47 -8.04 15.88
CA TYR A 2 5.91 -7.94 14.51
C TYR A 2 6.56 -6.88 13.59
N LEU A 3 6.58 -5.58 13.96
CA LEU A 3 7.18 -4.54 13.11
C LEU A 3 8.68 -4.73 12.88
N LYS A 4 9.38 -5.38 13.81
CA LYS A 4 10.81 -5.70 13.64
C LYS A 4 10.98 -6.75 12.55
N GLU A 5 10.10 -7.75 12.51
CA GLU A 5 10.07 -8.76 11.45
C GLU A 5 9.63 -8.15 10.10
N CYS A 6 8.66 -7.23 10.10
CA CYS A 6 8.28 -6.51 8.88
C CYS A 6 9.48 -5.74 8.28
N SER A 7 10.27 -5.05 9.11
CA SER A 7 11.46 -4.32 8.65
C SER A 7 12.62 -5.20 8.18
N SER A 8 12.57 -6.52 8.40
CA SER A 8 13.62 -7.46 7.98
C SER A 8 13.31 -8.17 6.64
N VAL A 9 12.07 -8.06 6.14
CA VAL A 9 11.62 -8.72 4.92
C VAL A 9 11.49 -7.75 3.74
N TYR A 10 11.47 -8.29 2.52
CA TYR A 10 11.43 -7.48 1.30
C TYR A 10 10.03 -6.95 0.97
N GLY A 11 9.01 -7.79 1.15
CA GLY A 11 7.62 -7.50 0.82
C GLY A 11 6.67 -8.07 1.85
N LEU A 12 5.48 -7.48 1.94
CA LEU A 12 4.41 -7.92 2.81
C LEU A 12 3.18 -8.30 1.98
N LEU A 13 2.68 -9.51 2.22
CA LEU A 13 1.42 -9.97 1.69
C LEU A 13 0.27 -9.49 2.59
N SER A 14 -0.69 -8.76 2.02
CA SER A 14 -1.83 -8.21 2.75
C SER A 14 -3.15 -8.63 2.10
N PRO A 15 -3.63 -9.86 2.35
CA PRO A 15 -4.96 -10.26 1.91
C PRO A 15 -6.03 -9.44 2.64
N PHE A 16 -7.26 -9.48 2.12
CA PHE A 16 -8.41 -8.86 2.75
C PHE A 16 -8.66 -9.41 4.17
N GLY A 17 -9.20 -8.56 5.03
CA GLY A 17 -9.59 -8.91 6.39
C GLY A 17 -11.05 -8.58 6.64
N TRP A 18 -11.31 -7.82 7.70
CA TRP A 18 -12.63 -7.25 8.00
C TRP A 18 -13.09 -6.21 6.97
N GLY A 19 -12.18 -5.74 6.13
CA GLY A 19 -12.43 -4.88 4.99
C GLY A 19 -11.29 -5.00 3.99
N GLU A 20 -11.37 -4.21 2.93
CA GLU A 20 -10.38 -4.22 1.86
C GLU A 20 -9.10 -3.46 2.26
N ILE A 21 -9.21 -2.29 2.89
CA ILE A 21 -8.06 -1.56 3.47
C ILE A 21 -7.69 -2.18 4.82
N CYS A 22 -6.42 -2.53 4.98
CA CYS A 22 -5.88 -3.15 6.18
C CYS A 22 -4.81 -2.24 6.82
N TYR A 23 -4.70 -2.26 8.16
CA TYR A 23 -3.59 -1.57 8.85
C TYR A 23 -2.22 -2.03 8.35
N ARG A 24 -2.10 -3.30 7.96
CA ARG A 24 -0.89 -3.89 7.37
C ARG A 24 -0.41 -3.23 6.09
N ASP A 25 -1.32 -2.60 5.34
CA ASP A 25 -0.95 -1.89 4.11
C ASP A 25 -0.05 -0.70 4.47
N PHE A 26 -0.37 0.01 5.55
CA PHE A 26 0.40 1.14 6.07
C PHE A 26 1.63 0.71 6.85
N GLU A 27 1.56 -0.41 7.59
CA GLU A 27 2.73 -1.00 8.25
C GLU A 27 3.80 -1.39 7.22
N ALA A 28 3.41 -1.95 6.07
CA ALA A 28 4.32 -2.24 4.98
C ALA A 28 5.02 -0.99 4.44
N ILE A 29 4.28 0.11 4.28
CA ILE A 29 4.85 1.39 3.86
C ILE A 29 5.88 1.90 4.89
N MET A 30 5.53 1.87 6.18
CA MET A 30 6.42 2.33 7.26
C MET A 30 7.71 1.51 7.32
N CYS A 31 7.60 0.19 7.20
CA CYS A 31 8.73 -0.75 7.22
C CYS A 31 9.52 -0.77 5.90
N GLY A 32 9.09 -0.05 4.87
CA GLY A 32 9.81 0.04 3.59
C GLY A 32 9.68 -1.22 2.72
N ASN A 33 8.56 -1.92 2.86
CA ASN A 33 8.27 -3.14 2.11
C ASN A 33 7.49 -2.82 0.84
N ILE A 34 7.66 -3.67 -0.19
CA ILE A 34 6.67 -3.73 -1.25
C ILE A 34 5.39 -4.39 -0.75
N LEU A 35 4.24 -3.76 -0.99
CA LEU A 35 2.94 -4.33 -0.68
C LEU A 35 2.52 -5.30 -1.79
N VAL A 36 2.12 -6.51 -1.43
CA VAL A 36 1.44 -7.47 -2.31
C VAL A 36 0.01 -7.63 -1.82
N LYS A 37 -0.96 -7.22 -2.64
CA LYS A 37 -2.36 -7.12 -2.22
C LYS A 37 -3.30 -7.42 -3.38
N PRO A 38 -4.48 -8.03 -3.14
CA PRO A 38 -5.49 -8.15 -4.18
C PRO A 38 -5.79 -6.80 -4.86
N ASP A 39 -6.22 -6.82 -6.11
CA ASP A 39 -6.52 -5.58 -6.85
C ASP A 39 -7.54 -4.69 -6.11
N MET A 40 -7.13 -3.44 -5.89
CA MET A 40 -7.82 -2.36 -5.20
C MET A 40 -8.24 -1.24 -6.17
N SER A 41 -8.12 -1.45 -7.49
CA SER A 41 -8.35 -0.42 -8.52
C SER A 41 -9.75 0.21 -8.50
N HIS A 42 -10.75 -0.49 -7.97
CA HIS A 42 -12.13 -0.01 -7.82
C HIS A 42 -12.32 0.92 -6.62
N LEU A 43 -11.37 0.97 -5.68
CA LEU A 43 -11.54 1.69 -4.43
C LEU A 43 -11.24 3.19 -4.61
N VAL A 44 -12.17 4.04 -4.19
CA VAL A 44 -11.93 5.47 -3.98
C VAL A 44 -11.55 5.69 -2.53
N THR A 45 -10.31 6.13 -2.27
CA THR A 45 -9.81 6.29 -0.90
C THR A 45 -8.83 7.47 -0.77
N TRP A 46 -8.63 7.91 0.46
CA TRP A 46 -7.58 8.85 0.82
C TRP A 46 -6.81 8.35 2.07
N PRO A 47 -5.47 8.36 2.05
CA PRO A 47 -4.64 8.57 0.86
C PRO A 47 -4.78 7.41 -0.13
N ASN A 48 -4.71 7.70 -1.44
CA ASN A 48 -4.71 6.66 -2.45
C ASN A 48 -3.31 6.07 -2.62
N ILE A 49 -3.03 5.04 -1.85
CA ILE A 49 -1.81 4.21 -1.93
C ILE A 49 -1.96 3.02 -2.88
N TYR A 50 -3.08 2.93 -3.62
CA TYR A 50 -3.41 1.79 -4.48
C TYR A 50 -3.38 2.13 -5.98
N THR A 51 -2.52 3.06 -6.38
CA THR A 51 -2.26 3.31 -7.81
C THR A 51 -1.44 2.19 -8.43
N ASP A 52 -1.45 2.09 -9.76
CA ASP A 52 -0.83 0.99 -10.53
C ASP A 52 0.64 0.70 -10.19
N ASP A 53 1.35 1.69 -9.71
CA ASP A 53 2.78 1.67 -9.39
C ASP A 53 3.09 1.75 -7.89
N CYS A 54 2.09 1.62 -7.01
CA CYS A 54 2.28 1.71 -5.55
C CYS A 54 2.28 0.35 -4.83
N TYR A 55 1.90 -0.73 -5.51
CA TYR A 55 1.84 -2.09 -4.95
C TYR A 55 1.82 -3.14 -6.07
N LEU A 56 2.08 -4.40 -5.72
CA LEU A 56 1.92 -5.53 -6.62
C LEU A 56 0.48 -6.04 -6.55
N LYS A 57 -0.25 -5.85 -7.65
CA LYS A 57 -1.67 -6.21 -7.79
C LYS A 57 -1.85 -7.70 -8.00
N LEU A 58 -2.38 -8.37 -7.00
CA LEU A 58 -2.74 -9.76 -7.09
C LEU A 58 -4.18 -9.89 -7.59
N ASP A 59 -4.42 -10.76 -8.56
CA ASP A 59 -5.79 -11.05 -8.98
C ASP A 59 -6.54 -11.67 -7.80
N TRP A 60 -7.82 -11.35 -7.66
CA TRP A 60 -8.66 -11.90 -6.59
C TRP A 60 -8.75 -13.43 -6.62
N ASN A 61 -8.54 -14.02 -7.81
CA ASN A 61 -8.50 -15.47 -8.03
C ASN A 61 -7.06 -16.02 -8.13
N PHE A 62 -6.04 -15.20 -7.83
CA PHE A 62 -4.62 -15.56 -7.80
C PHE A 62 -4.04 -16.05 -9.13
N LYS A 63 -4.68 -15.78 -10.28
CA LYS A 63 -4.22 -16.25 -11.60
C LYS A 63 -2.88 -15.66 -12.04
N ASN A 64 -2.52 -14.48 -11.54
CA ASN A 64 -1.30 -13.78 -11.90
C ASN A 64 -0.15 -13.94 -10.88
N LEU A 65 -0.19 -14.97 -10.02
CA LEU A 65 0.87 -15.21 -9.02
C LEU A 65 2.28 -15.31 -9.63
N ASP A 66 2.41 -15.96 -10.78
CA ASP A 66 3.70 -16.08 -11.48
C ASP A 66 4.22 -14.73 -11.97
N ASP A 67 3.33 -13.84 -12.41
CA ASP A 67 3.68 -12.48 -12.80
C ASP A 67 4.18 -11.66 -11.60
N ILE A 68 3.55 -11.83 -10.43
CA ILE A 68 3.99 -11.20 -9.18
C ILE A 68 5.41 -11.64 -8.82
N ASN A 69 5.72 -12.93 -8.93
CA ASN A 69 7.07 -13.43 -8.71
C ASN A 69 8.08 -12.80 -9.68
N ASN A 70 7.73 -12.65 -10.95
CA ASN A 70 8.60 -12.01 -11.94
C ASN A 70 8.81 -10.51 -11.64
N LEU A 71 7.79 -9.81 -11.14
CA LEU A 71 7.88 -8.40 -10.76
C LEU A 71 8.75 -8.18 -9.52
N LEU A 72 8.73 -9.09 -8.55
CA LEU A 72 9.59 -9.03 -7.36
C LEU A 72 11.09 -9.05 -7.71
N LEU A 73 11.47 -9.59 -8.86
CA LEU A 73 12.86 -9.59 -9.35
C LEU A 73 13.30 -8.23 -9.90
N LYS A 74 12.36 -7.32 -10.21
CA LYS A 74 12.62 -6.00 -10.80
C LYS A 74 12.90 -4.95 -9.71
N LYS A 75 14.07 -5.06 -9.07
CA LYS A 75 14.46 -4.23 -7.91
C LYS A 75 14.23 -2.74 -8.08
N GLU A 76 14.61 -2.16 -9.21
CA GLU A 76 14.45 -0.71 -9.45
C GLU A 76 12.97 -0.30 -9.47
N THR A 77 12.11 -1.10 -10.12
CA THR A 77 10.67 -0.87 -10.14
C THR A 77 10.09 -0.94 -8.73
N ILE A 78 10.51 -1.92 -7.94
CA ILE A 78 10.05 -2.07 -6.56
C ILE A 78 10.48 -0.90 -5.68
N LEU A 79 11.74 -0.45 -5.77
CA LEU A 79 12.22 0.69 -5.00
C LEU A 79 11.45 1.97 -5.33
N LYS A 80 11.18 2.23 -6.61
CA LYS A 80 10.35 3.36 -7.05
C LYS A 80 8.93 3.26 -6.49
N SER A 81 8.38 2.05 -6.48
CA SER A 81 7.06 1.79 -5.88
C SER A 81 7.07 2.17 -4.40
N ILE A 82 7.97 1.59 -3.61
CA ILE A 82 8.11 1.86 -2.17
C ILE A 82 8.29 3.36 -1.88
N GLU A 83 9.17 4.04 -2.62
CA GLU A 83 9.41 5.47 -2.45
C GLU A 83 8.14 6.29 -2.72
N LYS A 84 7.42 5.96 -3.79
CA LYS A 84 6.16 6.62 -4.15
C LYS A 84 5.10 6.42 -3.06
N THR A 85 4.86 5.18 -2.64
CA THR A 85 3.84 4.89 -1.61
C THR A 85 4.19 5.56 -0.29
N ARG A 86 5.47 5.59 0.08
CA ARG A 86 5.94 6.27 1.30
C ARG A 86 5.76 7.78 1.21
N THR A 87 6.05 8.39 0.06
CA THR A 87 5.82 9.83 -0.17
C THR A 87 4.35 10.19 -0.04
N ILE A 88 3.46 9.39 -0.65
CA ILE A 88 2.00 9.58 -0.55
C ILE A 88 1.55 9.48 0.91
N TYR A 89 2.01 8.47 1.63
CA TYR A 89 1.60 8.24 3.02
C TYR A 89 2.10 9.33 3.98
N LEU A 90 3.36 9.75 3.85
CA LEU A 90 3.93 10.83 4.67
C LEU A 90 3.19 12.15 4.43
N LYS A 91 2.94 12.50 3.16
CA LYS A 91 2.14 13.67 2.81
C LYS A 91 0.75 13.60 3.46
N ALA A 92 0.11 12.43 3.45
CA ALA A 92 -1.19 12.25 4.07
C ALA A 92 -1.15 12.44 5.60
N ILE A 93 -0.08 12.01 6.26
CA ILE A 93 0.10 12.25 7.71
C ILE A 93 0.19 13.75 7.98
N ASP A 94 0.94 14.50 7.16
CA ASP A 94 1.08 15.95 7.32
C ASP A 94 -0.25 16.69 7.09
N GLU A 95 -1.06 16.21 6.14
CA GLU A 95 -2.34 16.82 5.76
C GLU A 95 -3.54 16.31 6.58
N CYS A 96 -3.38 15.25 7.39
CA CYS A 96 -4.51 14.53 8.00
C CYS A 96 -5.37 15.41 8.91
N SER A 97 -4.75 16.32 9.67
CA SER A 97 -5.47 17.18 10.61
C SER A 97 -6.34 18.19 9.90
N GLU A 98 -5.83 18.81 8.84
CA GLU A 98 -6.61 19.77 8.04
C GLU A 98 -7.71 19.06 7.26
N ARG A 99 -7.42 17.91 6.66
CA ARG A 99 -8.45 17.12 5.98
C ARG A 99 -9.57 16.68 6.94
N ALA A 100 -9.23 16.28 8.16
CA ALA A 100 -10.24 15.92 9.16
C ALA A 100 -11.17 17.10 9.50
N LYS A 101 -10.64 18.33 9.56
CA LYS A 101 -11.47 19.54 9.75
C LYS A 101 -12.39 19.77 8.56
N MET A 102 -11.87 19.69 7.33
CA MET A 102 -12.67 19.88 6.12
C MET A 102 -13.80 18.84 5.99
N LEU A 103 -13.56 17.58 6.40
CA LEU A 103 -14.60 16.54 6.44
C LEU A 103 -15.77 16.93 7.37
N ILE A 104 -15.47 17.54 8.51
CA ILE A 104 -16.49 17.94 9.49
C ILE A 104 -17.33 19.11 8.96
N LEU A 105 -16.72 19.96 8.12
CA LEU A 105 -17.35 21.14 7.54
C LEU A 105 -18.04 20.87 6.19
N ASP A 106 -18.00 19.63 5.68
CA ASP A 106 -18.45 19.25 4.33
C ASP A 106 -17.75 20.06 3.21
N GLU A 107 -16.47 20.37 3.39
CA GLU A 107 -15.65 21.22 2.49
C GLU A 107 -14.66 20.43 1.61
N ILE A 108 -14.83 19.11 1.47
CA ILE A 108 -13.94 18.22 0.70
C ILE A 108 -14.45 17.94 -0.72
#